data_AF-A0A538MDM0-F1
#
_entry.id   AF-A0A538MDM0-F1
#
_cell.length_a   1.000
_cell.length_b   1.000
_cell.length_c   1.000
_cell.angle_alpha   90.00
_cell.angle_beta   90.00
_cell.angle_gamma   90.00
#
_symmetry.space_group_name_H-M   'P 1'
#
loop_
_entity.id
_entity.type
_entity.pdbx_description
1 polymer ?
#
loop_
_entity_poly.entity_id
_entity_poly.type
_entity_poly.pdbx_seq_one_letter_code
_entity_poly.pdbx_strand_id
1 'polypeptide(L)' 'AIRQELSALSGWPTIPQVFVRGELIGGADIVEELEQNGELEKTLREKLGDEYRGDERVVAVA' A
#
# COMPACT_ATOMS: atom_id res chain seq x y z
N ALA A 1 19.21 -12.19 0.07
CA ALA A 1 18.76 -12.16 1.47
C ALA A 1 17.36 -11.56 1.55
N ILE A 2 17.19 -10.23 1.57
CA ILE A 2 15.92 -9.55 1.83
C ILE A 2 14.72 -10.07 1.01
N ARG A 3 14.85 -10.26 -0.32
CA ARG A 3 13.74 -10.76 -1.15
C ARG A 3 13.24 -12.15 -0.72
N GLN A 4 14.16 -13.06 -0.44
CA GLN A 4 13.81 -14.44 -0.05
C GLN A 4 13.18 -14.47 1.34
N GLU A 5 13.74 -13.70 2.27
CA GLU A 5 13.20 -13.55 3.63
C GLU A 5 11.82 -12.89 3.61
N LEU A 6 11.63 -11.83 2.83
CA LEU A 6 10.35 -11.14 2.69
C LEU A 6 9.27 -12.08 2.15
N SER A 7 9.57 -12.84 1.08
CA SER A 7 8.65 -13.85 0.55
C SER A 7 8.32 -14.97 1.54
N ALA A 8 9.30 -15.38 2.37
CA ALA A 8 9.06 -16.38 3.41
C ALA A 8 8.19 -15.84 4.55
N LEU A 9 8.38 -14.57 4.93
CA LEU A 9 7.59 -13.90 5.98
C LEU A 9 6.16 -13.62 5.54
N SER A 10 5.95 -13.19 4.30
CA SER A 10 4.64 -12.82 3.78
C SER A 10 3.85 -13.97 3.18
N GLY A 11 4.52 -15.08 2.85
CA GLY A 11 3.94 -16.16 2.05
C GLY A 11 3.73 -15.78 0.58
N TRP A 12 4.21 -14.62 0.13
CA TRP A 12 4.01 -14.12 -1.22
C TRP A 12 5.26 -14.29 -2.10
N PRO A 13 5.18 -15.01 -3.24
CA PRO A 13 6.37 -15.43 -3.98
C PRO A 13 6.95 -14.35 -4.91
N THR A 14 6.19 -13.30 -5.24
CA THR A 14 6.56 -12.31 -6.26
C THR A 14 6.85 -10.93 -5.67
N ILE A 15 7.37 -10.02 -6.51
CA ILE A 15 7.64 -8.60 -6.22
C ILE A 15 7.00 -7.80 -7.35
N PRO A 16 6.44 -6.60 -7.08
CA PRO A 16 6.35 -5.92 -5.78
C PRO A 16 5.41 -6.62 -4.79
N GLN A 17 5.66 -6.41 -3.49
CA GLN A 17 4.74 -6.76 -2.40
C GLN A 17 4.36 -5.45 -1.70
N VAL A 18 3.08 -5.12 -1.72
CA VAL A 18 2.57 -3.87 -1.15
C VAL A 18 2.03 -4.16 0.24
N PHE A 19 2.54 -3.42 1.23
CA PHE A 19 2.09 -3.53 2.63
C PHE A 19 1.55 -2.21 3.12
N VAL A 20 0.49 -2.26 3.93
CA VAL A 20 -0.06 -1.10 4.65
C VAL A 20 -0.12 -1.44 6.14
N ARG A 21 0.57 -0.66 6.97
CA ARG A 21 0.73 -0.91 8.42
C ARG A 21 1.20 -2.35 8.74
N GLY A 22 2.08 -2.90 7.91
CA GLY A 22 2.66 -4.23 8.11
C GLY A 22 1.80 -5.40 7.61
N GLU A 23 0.60 -5.13 7.08
CA GLU A 23 -0.26 -6.15 6.48
C GLU A 23 -0.09 -6.17 4.95
N LEU A 24 0.03 -7.37 4.37
CA LEU A 24 0.17 -7.55 2.92
C LEU A 24 -1.17 -7.25 2.23
N ILE A 25 -1.14 -6.32 1.28
CA ILE A 25 -2.27 -5.98 0.40
C ILE A 25 -2.23 -6.83 -0.87
N GLY A 26 -1.05 -7.07 -1.45
CA GLY A 26 -0.90 -7.94 -2.62
C GLY A 26 0.30 -7.59 -3.52
N GLY A 27 0.26 -8.12 -4.74
CA GLY A 27 1.16 -7.77 -5.84
C GLY A 27 0.71 -6.53 -6.62
N ALA A 28 1.43 -6.20 -7.70
CA ALA A 28 1.09 -5.05 -8.55
C ALA A 28 -0.30 -5.16 -9.19
N ASP A 29 -0.60 -6.32 -9.78
CA ASP A 29 -1.87 -6.64 -10.43
C ASP A 29 -3.07 -6.52 -9.48
N ILE A 30 -2.95 -7.08 -8.28
CA ILE A 30 -4.00 -7.01 -7.26
C ILE A 30 -4.22 -5.58 -6.81
N VAL A 31 -3.16 -4.83 -6.55
CA VAL A 31 -3.28 -3.43 -6.10
C VAL A 31 -3.87 -2.55 -7.20
N GLU A 32 -3.53 -2.78 -8.46
CA GLU A 32 -4.15 -2.09 -9.60
C GLU A 32 -5.65 -2.42 -9.72
N GLU A 33 -6.04 -3.68 -9.53
CA GLU A 33 -7.45 -4.08 -9.53
C GLU A 33 -8.23 -3.43 -8.37
N LEU A 34 -7.66 -3.45 -7.16
CA LEU A 34 -8.24 -2.80 -5.98
C LEU A 34 -8.38 -1.28 -6.16
N GLU A 35 -7.45 -0.63 -6.86
CA GLU A 35 -7.59 0.79 -7.18
C GLU A 35 -8.70 1.01 -8.20
N GLN A 36 -8.76 0.20 -9.26
CA GLN A 36 -9.78 0.31 -10.31
C GLN A 36 -11.21 0.11 -9.79
N ASN A 37 -11.39 -0.76 -8.80
CA ASN A 37 -12.69 -1.01 -8.18
C ASN A 37 -12.97 -0.14 -6.93
N GLY A 38 -12.01 0.69 -6.51
CA GLY A 38 -12.14 1.61 -5.37
C GLY A 38 -11.96 0.98 -3.99
N GLU A 39 -11.75 -0.34 -3.87
CA GLU A 39 -11.51 -1.01 -2.59
C GLU A 39 -10.14 -0.66 -2.00
N LEU A 40 -9.15 -0.28 -2.82
CA LEU A 40 -7.86 0.19 -2.32
C LEU A 40 -8.02 1.49 -1.53
N GLU A 41 -8.72 2.48 -2.09
CA GLU A 41 -8.99 3.75 -1.39
C GLU A 41 -9.71 3.52 -0.07
N LYS A 42 -10.73 2.66 -0.05
CA LYS A 42 -11.45 2.29 1.18
C LYS A 42 -10.53 1.64 2.22
N THR A 43 -9.69 0.69 1.79
CA THR A 43 -8.71 0.03 2.66
C THR A 43 -7.71 1.03 3.24
N LEU A 44 -7.24 1.98 2.41
CA LEU A 44 -6.30 3.01 2.84
C LEU A 44 -6.95 4.00 3.81
N ARG A 45 -8.19 4.43 3.59
CA ARG A 45 -8.93 5.28 4.55
C ARG A 45 -9.14 4.58 5.88
N GLU A 46 -9.57 3.32 5.87
CA GLU A 46 -9.75 2.53 7.09
C GLU A 46 -8.44 2.39 7.86
N LYS A 47 -7.35 2.05 7.17
CA LYS A 47 -6.05 1.81 7.81
C LYS A 47 -5.30 3.07 8.15
N LEU A 48 -5.39 4.16 7.39
CA LEU A 48 -4.54 5.34 7.52
C LEU A 48 -5.29 6.60 7.96
N GLY A 49 -6.63 6.60 7.95
CA GLY A 49 -7.47 7.77 8.19
C GLY A 49 -7.81 8.52 6.89
N ASP A 50 -8.83 9.38 6.94
CA ASP A 50 -9.29 10.16 5.77
C ASP A 50 -8.26 11.18 5.25
N GLU A 51 -7.27 11.51 6.08
CA GLU A 51 -6.17 12.42 5.79
C GLU A 51 -4.99 11.77 5.06
N TYR A 52 -5.04 10.47 4.71
CA TYR A 52 -3.92 9.78 4.05
C TYR A 52 -3.54 10.38 2.69
N ARG A 53 -4.52 10.99 1.99
CA ARG A 53 -4.34 11.71 0.73
C ARG A 53 -4.02 13.20 0.94
N GLY A 54 -3.69 13.60 2.17
CA GLY A 54 -3.67 14.97 2.68
C GLY A 54 -3.48 16.05 1.63
N ASP A 55 -4.35 17.06 1.69
CA ASP A 55 -4.33 18.23 0.81
C ASP A 55 -2.88 18.71 0.58
N GLU A 56 -2.58 19.00 -0.68
CA GLU A 56 -1.30 19.50 -1.17
C GLU A 56 -0.65 20.42 -0.12
N ARG A 57 0.41 19.94 0.56
CA ARG A 57 1.11 20.74 1.56
C ARG A 57 1.87 21.83 0.82
N VAL A 58 1.24 23.00 0.64
CA VAL A 58 1.94 24.21 0.21
C VAL A 58 2.87 24.60 1.35
N VAL A 59 4.13 24.18 1.26
CA VAL A 59 5.18 24.63 2.17
C VAL A 59 5.54 26.05 1.74
N ALA A 60 5.09 27.05 2.48
CA ALA A 60 5.60 28.41 2.31
C ALA A 60 7.10 28.40 2.66
N VAL A 61 7.94 28.49 1.64
CA VAL A 61 9.37 28.73 1.81
C VAL A 61 9.53 30.20 2.17
N ALA A 62 9.85 30.47 3.44
CA ALA A 62 10.24 31.78 3.94
C ALA A 62 11.76 31.96 3.83
#